data_AF-A0AAV0VKH9-F1
#
_entry.id   AF-A0AAV0VKH9-F1
#
_cell.length_a   1.000
_cell.length_b   1.000
_cell.length_c   1.000
_cell.angle_alpha   90.00
_cell.angle_beta   90.00
_cell.angle_gamma   90.00
#
_symmetry.space_group_name_H-M   'P 1'
#
loop_
_entity.id
_entity.type
_entity.pdbx_description
1 polymer ?
#
loop_
_entity_poly.entity_id
_entity_poly.type
_entity_poly.pdbx_seq_one_letter_code
_entity_poly.pdbx_strand_id
1 'polypeptide(L)'
;MLNTKNTASPAFKAFVDASAGAMGALFAAVLLYPLDVVKTRKQVDVGDSKEEENEPDEEAKTKAFILRKKKAHNLLVAVWLVYRQEGVEGLFAGLSSKVMHTVSSNFAYFYWYSFLKTAMEKHSNAPITTGVSLLMASTAGALNMSMTLPLEMINTRAQIQPNYDEVSDADNKEKIKEPHRRTMWGLAKEIYAEDGLMSFWKGFVPSLVLVSNPSINYTIFDKLKLQLQRSKMAAHNAKRMSSLTALEAFTLAAIAKAIATIVTYPVIRAKVLMQAQKKPITEQQKSSHGHHHAKMGNSMVQVLRRIGELEGPRGYFKGCSAQLFNTVLKSALLVMTKEEITKHTMHVLFLLHRGTGSKAIKTAKV
;
A
#
# COMPACT_ATOMS: atom_id res chain seq x y z
N MET A 1 -11.18 19.84 -41.21
CA MET A 1 -11.89 19.31 -40.02
C MET A 1 -12.48 17.95 -40.38
N LEU A 2 -11.78 16.85 -40.09
CA LEU A 2 -12.32 15.50 -40.26
C LEU A 2 -12.51 14.88 -38.88
N ASN A 3 -13.74 14.43 -38.64
CA ASN A 3 -14.32 13.98 -37.38
C ASN A 3 -13.67 12.66 -36.92
N THR A 4 -12.66 12.73 -36.05
CA THR A 4 -11.95 11.57 -35.45
C THR A 4 -12.74 10.91 -34.31
N LYS A 5 -14.02 10.60 -34.52
CA LYS A 5 -14.90 9.92 -33.54
C LYS A 5 -15.15 8.46 -33.90
N ASN A 6 -14.10 7.67 -34.12
CA ASN A 6 -14.26 6.21 -34.20
C ASN A 6 -13.06 5.45 -33.62
N THR A 7 -12.56 5.92 -32.47
CA THR A 7 -11.36 5.39 -31.82
C THR A 7 -11.74 4.31 -30.80
N ALA A 8 -11.65 3.04 -31.21
CA ALA A 8 -11.78 1.82 -30.41
C ALA A 8 -13.14 1.59 -29.68
N SER A 9 -13.57 0.32 -29.59
CA SER A 9 -14.72 -0.04 -28.76
C SER A 9 -14.51 0.46 -27.32
N PRO A 10 -15.52 1.06 -26.66
CA PRO A 10 -15.43 1.51 -25.27
C PRO A 10 -14.89 0.43 -24.32
N ALA A 11 -15.19 -0.84 -24.59
CA ALA A 11 -14.68 -1.98 -23.85
C ALA A 11 -13.17 -2.17 -24.01
N PHE A 12 -12.63 -2.01 -25.22
CA PHE A 12 -11.19 -2.11 -25.48
C PHE A 12 -10.43 -0.98 -24.80
N LYS A 13 -10.96 0.25 -24.83
CA LYS A 13 -10.37 1.39 -24.13
C LYS A 13 -10.36 1.16 -22.61
N ALA A 14 -11.45 0.68 -22.02
CA ALA A 14 -11.52 0.36 -20.60
C ALA A 14 -10.52 -0.74 -20.20
N PHE A 15 -10.34 -1.76 -21.03
CA PHE A 15 -9.36 -2.82 -20.81
C PHE A 15 -7.91 -2.30 -20.86
N VAL A 16 -7.59 -1.46 -21.85
CA VAL A 16 -6.27 -0.82 -21.97
C VAL A 16 -6.01 0.08 -20.75
N ASP A 17 -6.98 0.91 -20.37
CA ASP A 17 -6.83 1.81 -19.22
C ASP A 17 -6.67 1.03 -17.90
N ALA A 18 -7.38 -0.10 -17.74
CA ALA A 18 -7.26 -0.98 -16.58
C ALA A 18 -5.92 -1.71 -16.52
N SER A 19 -5.45 -2.27 -17.65
CA SER A 19 -4.17 -2.98 -17.71
C SER A 19 -2.98 -2.03 -17.54
N ALA A 20 -3.02 -0.85 -18.17
CA ALA A 20 -2.03 0.21 -17.97
C ALA A 20 -1.98 0.67 -16.50
N GLY A 21 -3.15 0.84 -15.87
CA GLY A 21 -3.25 1.16 -14.45
C GLY A 21 -2.65 0.08 -13.55
N ALA A 22 -2.93 -1.19 -13.82
CA ALA A 22 -2.39 -2.32 -13.05
C ALA A 22 -0.88 -2.47 -13.21
N MET A 23 -0.35 -2.37 -14.44
CA MET A 23 1.08 -2.43 -14.72
C MET A 23 1.83 -1.23 -14.11
N GLY A 24 1.28 -0.02 -14.24
CA GLY A 24 1.84 1.18 -13.62
C GLY A 24 1.87 1.09 -12.09
N ALA A 25 0.81 0.56 -11.48
CA ALA A 25 0.76 0.32 -10.04
C ALA A 25 1.81 -0.71 -9.59
N LEU A 26 1.99 -1.80 -10.34
CA LEU A 26 2.99 -2.81 -10.05
C LEU A 26 4.41 -2.24 -10.18
N PHE A 27 4.68 -1.51 -11.27
CA PHE A 27 5.97 -0.85 -11.49
C PHE A 27 6.31 0.14 -10.35
N ALA A 28 5.37 1.02 -9.99
CA ALA A 28 5.55 1.94 -8.88
C ALA A 28 5.77 1.22 -7.54
N ALA A 29 5.08 0.09 -7.32
CA ALA A 29 5.24 -0.71 -6.11
C ALA A 29 6.61 -1.38 -6.01
N VAL A 30 7.18 -1.85 -7.13
CA VAL A 30 8.54 -2.42 -7.17
C VAL A 30 9.59 -1.33 -6.98
N LEU A 31 9.47 -0.21 -7.70
CA LEU A 31 10.46 0.87 -7.65
C LEU A 31 10.52 1.53 -6.26
N LEU A 32 9.36 1.73 -5.62
CA LEU A 32 9.28 2.33 -4.29
C LEU A 32 9.24 1.31 -3.15
N TYR A 33 9.52 0.03 -3.43
CA TYR A 33 9.53 -1.01 -2.41
C TYR A 33 10.51 -0.74 -1.24
N PRO A 34 11.71 -0.19 -1.47
CA PRO A 34 12.61 0.21 -0.37
C PRO A 34 11.96 1.19 0.62
N LEU A 35 11.13 2.11 0.13
CA LEU A 35 10.40 3.06 0.98
C LEU A 35 9.24 2.38 1.72
N ASP A 36 8.63 1.35 1.13
CA ASP A 36 7.61 0.54 1.80
C ASP A 36 8.20 -0.21 3.00
N VAL A 37 9.36 -0.85 2.84
CA VAL A 37 10.06 -1.54 3.94
C VAL A 37 10.32 -0.60 5.11
N VAL A 38 10.95 0.55 4.84
CA VAL A 38 11.28 1.53 5.89
C VAL A 38 10.03 2.12 6.53
N LYS A 39 9.00 2.42 5.73
CA LYS A 39 7.71 2.90 6.26
C LYS A 39 7.09 1.87 7.21
N THR A 40 7.01 0.60 6.80
CA THR A 40 6.41 -0.47 7.60
C THR A 40 7.18 -0.66 8.90
N ARG A 41 8.52 -0.72 8.86
CA ARG A 41 9.35 -0.81 10.07
C ARG A 41 9.11 0.35 11.03
N LYS A 42 9.01 1.58 10.51
CA LYS A 42 8.72 2.77 11.33
C LYS A 42 7.32 2.77 11.96
N GLN A 43 6.34 2.13 11.31
CA GLN A 43 4.98 2.00 11.84
C GLN A 43 4.88 0.97 12.97
N VAL A 44 5.72 -0.06 12.89
CA VAL A 44 5.74 -1.21 13.79
C VAL A 44 6.66 -1.00 14.99
N ASP A 45 7.68 -0.13 14.86
CA ASP A 45 8.47 0.34 15.99
C ASP A 45 7.52 0.92 17.06
N VAL A 46 7.35 0.21 18.17
CA VAL A 46 6.65 0.69 19.36
C VAL A 46 7.73 1.11 20.34
N GLY A 47 7.71 2.37 20.77
CA GLY A 47 8.67 2.86 21.74
C GLY A 47 8.42 2.21 23.09
N ASP A 48 9.21 1.19 23.46
CA ASP A 48 9.39 0.81 24.86
C ASP A 48 10.26 1.89 25.52
N SER A 49 9.68 3.06 25.76
CA SER A 49 10.33 4.13 26.53
C SER A 49 9.93 4.03 27.99
N LYS A 50 10.50 3.02 28.65
CA LYS A 50 10.91 3.02 30.06
C LYS A 50 12.15 2.13 30.19
N GLU A 51 13.23 2.52 29.51
CA GLU A 51 14.56 2.03 29.90
C GLU A 51 14.93 2.78 31.18
N GLU A 52 15.15 2.04 32.26
CA GLU A 52 15.57 2.55 33.56
C GLU A 52 16.90 3.31 33.38
N GLU A 53 16.87 4.62 33.64
CA GLU A 53 18.06 5.44 33.81
C GLU A 53 18.84 4.89 35.00
N ASN A 54 19.91 4.12 34.77
CA ASN A 54 21.04 3.96 35.69
C ASN A 54 22.18 3.16 35.00
N GLU A 55 23.05 3.84 34.23
CA GLU A 55 24.49 3.53 34.14
C GLU A 55 25.24 4.60 33.28
N PRO A 56 26.41 5.09 33.71
CA PRO A 56 27.06 6.27 33.11
C PRO A 56 27.76 6.05 31.76
N ASP A 57 27.98 4.81 31.32
CA ASP A 57 28.65 4.49 30.02
C ASP A 57 27.65 4.34 28.84
N GLU A 58 26.35 4.23 29.14
CA GLU A 58 25.29 4.15 28.12
C GLU A 58 24.92 5.52 27.55
N GLU A 59 25.14 6.64 28.25
CA GLU A 59 24.63 7.95 27.80
C GLU A 59 25.17 8.37 26.41
N ALA A 60 26.39 7.97 26.05
CA ALA A 60 26.97 8.20 24.72
C ALA A 60 26.36 7.28 23.64
N LYS A 61 26.06 6.02 23.98
CA LYS A 61 25.35 5.08 23.10
C LYS A 61 23.88 5.46 22.96
N THR A 62 23.22 5.87 24.04
CA THR A 62 21.87 6.42 24.07
C THR A 62 21.81 7.72 23.26
N LYS A 63 22.76 8.65 23.40
CA LYS A 63 22.85 9.85 22.55
C LYS A 63 23.12 9.50 21.08
N ALA A 64 23.99 8.54 20.78
CA ALA A 64 24.24 8.07 19.41
C ALA A 64 23.04 7.34 18.80
N PHE A 65 22.30 6.58 19.62
CA PHE A 65 21.06 5.88 19.27
C PHE A 65 19.91 6.87 19.05
N ILE A 66 19.73 7.85 19.95
CA ILE A 66 18.79 8.95 19.81
C ILE A 66 19.15 9.80 18.58
N LEU A 67 20.42 10.07 18.31
CA LEU A 67 20.87 10.78 17.12
C LEU A 67 20.63 9.95 15.84
N ARG A 68 20.81 8.62 15.90
CA ARG A 68 20.41 7.69 14.83
C ARG A 68 18.90 7.68 14.60
N LYS A 69 18.10 7.67 15.67
CA LYS A 69 16.63 7.72 15.66
C LYS A 69 16.11 9.07 15.13
N LYS A 70 16.79 10.16 15.47
CA LYS A 70 16.54 11.53 14.98
C LYS A 70 16.99 11.70 13.53
N LYS A 71 18.09 11.07 13.09
CA LYS A 71 18.48 10.96 11.67
C LYS A 71 17.55 10.04 10.87
N ALA A 72 16.97 9.01 11.49
CA ALA A 72 15.94 8.13 10.92
C ALA A 72 14.55 8.79 10.79
N HIS A 73 14.39 10.05 11.24
CA HIS A 73 13.20 10.82 10.84
C HIS A 73 13.16 11.07 9.33
N ASN A 74 14.32 11.24 8.70
CA ASN A 74 14.45 11.38 7.26
C ASN A 74 14.32 10.00 6.62
N LEU A 75 13.25 9.82 5.84
CA LEU A 75 12.94 8.53 5.21
C LEU A 75 14.10 8.02 4.33
N LEU A 76 14.75 8.91 3.59
CA LEU A 76 15.89 8.57 2.74
C LEU A 76 17.13 8.13 3.54
N VAL A 77 17.38 8.74 4.69
CA VAL A 77 18.47 8.33 5.59
C VAL A 77 18.18 6.96 6.18
N ALA A 78 16.92 6.68 6.51
CA ALA A 78 16.50 5.37 6.98
C ALA A 78 16.63 4.29 5.88
N VAL A 79 16.33 4.59 4.62
CA VAL A 79 16.62 3.70 3.47
C VAL A 79 18.11 3.42 3.37
N TRP A 80 18.95 4.46 3.44
CA TRP A 80 20.40 4.31 3.38
C TRP A 80 20.96 3.48 4.55
N LEU A 81 20.38 3.64 5.74
CA LEU A 81 20.76 2.87 6.92
C LEU A 81 20.40 1.39 6.77
N VAL A 82 19.21 1.07 6.27
CA VAL A 82 18.83 -0.32 5.96
C VAL A 82 19.72 -0.90 4.87
N TYR A 83 20.02 -0.13 3.82
CA TYR A 83 20.96 -0.57 2.78
C TYR A 83 22.35 -0.89 3.33
N ARG A 84 22.88 -0.05 4.22
CA ARG A 84 24.20 -0.26 4.83
C ARG A 84 24.21 -1.43 5.81
N GLN A 85 23.11 -1.66 6.51
CA GLN A 85 23.01 -2.71 7.53
C GLN A 85 22.67 -4.05 6.94
N GLU A 86 21.66 -4.15 6.05
CA GLU A 86 21.07 -5.39 5.53
C GLU A 86 21.26 -5.59 4.02
N GLY A 87 21.94 -4.65 3.35
CA GLY A 87 22.16 -4.71 1.92
C GLY A 87 20.92 -4.44 1.07
N VAL A 88 21.04 -4.72 -0.23
CA VAL A 88 19.92 -4.67 -1.19
C VAL A 88 18.83 -5.65 -0.80
N GLU A 89 19.20 -6.80 -0.26
CA GLU A 89 18.25 -7.86 0.08
C GLU A 89 17.29 -7.45 1.21
N GLY A 90 17.72 -6.63 2.17
CA GLY A 90 16.85 -6.08 3.22
C GLY A 90 15.84 -5.07 2.68
N LEU A 91 16.26 -4.23 1.72
CA LEU A 91 15.37 -3.26 1.06
C LEU A 91 14.28 -3.92 0.19
N PHE A 92 14.48 -5.16 -0.24
CA PHE A 92 13.54 -5.92 -1.06
C PHE A 92 12.96 -7.16 -0.33
N ALA A 93 13.05 -7.18 1.00
CA ALA A 93 12.48 -8.25 1.82
C ALA A 93 10.94 -8.30 1.68
N GLY A 94 10.44 -9.39 1.09
CA GLY A 94 9.00 -9.59 0.84
C GLY A 94 8.52 -9.17 -0.56
N LEU A 95 9.40 -8.71 -1.45
CA LEU A 95 9.01 -8.24 -2.79
C LEU A 95 8.19 -9.28 -3.57
N SER A 96 8.59 -10.56 -3.52
CA SER A 96 7.85 -11.66 -4.17
C SER A 96 6.42 -11.78 -3.64
N SER A 97 6.23 -11.69 -2.32
CA SER A 97 4.91 -11.70 -1.69
C SER A 97 4.08 -10.49 -2.13
N LYS A 98 4.70 -9.32 -2.25
CA LYS A 98 4.03 -8.10 -2.70
C LYS A 98 3.55 -8.20 -4.15
N VAL A 99 4.39 -8.73 -5.04
CA VAL A 99 4.05 -8.92 -6.45
C VAL A 99 2.90 -9.91 -6.57
N MET A 100 2.99 -11.07 -5.91
CA MET A 100 1.91 -12.06 -5.89
C MET A 100 0.61 -11.46 -5.35
N HIS A 101 0.66 -10.77 -4.21
CA HIS A 101 -0.48 -10.07 -3.65
C HIS A 101 -1.11 -9.11 -4.66
N THR A 102 -0.31 -8.29 -5.34
CA THR A 102 -0.80 -7.27 -6.27
C THR A 102 -1.47 -7.88 -7.50
N VAL A 103 -0.86 -8.92 -8.08
CA VAL A 103 -1.43 -9.64 -9.22
C VAL A 103 -2.73 -10.35 -8.82
N SER A 104 -2.73 -11.09 -7.72
CA SER A 104 -3.91 -11.79 -7.20
C SER A 104 -5.03 -10.81 -6.85
N SER A 105 -4.72 -9.68 -6.21
CA SER A 105 -5.71 -8.68 -5.83
C SER A 105 -6.35 -7.99 -7.03
N ASN A 106 -5.57 -7.68 -8.07
CA ASN A 106 -6.13 -7.07 -9.27
C ASN A 106 -7.08 -8.05 -9.96
N PHE A 107 -6.67 -9.30 -10.13
CA PHE A 107 -7.51 -10.33 -10.73
C PHE A 107 -8.80 -10.56 -9.93
N ALA A 108 -8.69 -10.80 -8.61
CA ALA A 108 -9.83 -11.09 -7.75
C ALA A 108 -10.79 -9.90 -7.67
N TYR A 109 -10.30 -8.65 -7.59
CA TYR A 109 -11.16 -7.47 -7.64
C TYR A 109 -11.98 -7.39 -8.93
N PHE A 110 -11.35 -7.55 -10.10
CA PHE A 110 -12.07 -7.52 -11.38
C PHE A 110 -13.06 -8.67 -11.52
N TYR A 111 -12.69 -9.86 -11.04
CA TYR A 111 -13.58 -11.02 -11.02
C TYR A 111 -14.82 -10.74 -10.16
N TRP A 112 -14.64 -10.34 -8.89
CA TRP A 112 -15.75 -10.08 -7.99
C TRP A 112 -16.62 -8.91 -8.45
N TYR A 113 -16.01 -7.84 -8.95
CA TYR A 113 -16.75 -6.71 -9.50
C TYR A 113 -17.59 -7.12 -10.71
N SER A 114 -17.02 -7.89 -11.63
CA SER A 114 -17.74 -8.39 -12.82
C SER A 114 -18.85 -9.36 -12.44
N PHE A 115 -18.59 -10.26 -11.49
CA PHE A 115 -19.59 -11.19 -10.97
C PHE A 115 -20.79 -10.45 -10.35
N LEU A 116 -20.53 -9.49 -9.46
CA LEU A 116 -21.59 -8.68 -8.83
C LEU A 116 -22.35 -7.84 -9.85
N LYS A 117 -21.65 -7.26 -10.82
CA LYS A 117 -22.27 -6.49 -11.90
C LYS A 117 -23.22 -7.34 -12.73
N THR A 118 -22.77 -8.50 -13.21
CA THR A 118 -23.59 -9.43 -14.01
C THR A 118 -24.79 -9.95 -13.21
N ALA A 119 -24.60 -10.26 -11.92
CA ALA A 119 -25.69 -10.69 -11.05
C ALA A 119 -26.78 -9.61 -10.90
N MET A 120 -26.38 -8.35 -10.76
CA MET A 120 -27.29 -7.20 -10.67
C MET A 120 -28.02 -6.92 -11.99
N GLU A 121 -27.30 -6.91 -13.11
CA GLU A 121 -27.88 -6.74 -14.45
C GLU A 121 -28.88 -7.85 -14.80
N LYS A 122 -28.69 -9.06 -14.27
CA LYS A 122 -29.64 -10.18 -14.42
C LYS A 122 -30.91 -10.02 -13.57
N HIS A 123 -30.82 -9.37 -12.40
CA HIS A 123 -31.94 -9.22 -11.47
C HIS A 123 -32.70 -7.89 -11.62
N SER A 124 -32.13 -6.90 -12.31
CA SER A 124 -32.74 -5.58 -12.47
C SER A 124 -32.48 -5.00 -13.85
N ASN A 125 -33.56 -4.59 -14.52
CA ASN A 125 -33.49 -3.79 -15.76
C ASN A 125 -33.24 -2.28 -15.48
N ALA A 126 -33.08 -1.88 -14.21
CA ALA A 126 -32.82 -0.49 -13.86
C ALA A 126 -31.34 -0.13 -14.12
N PRO A 127 -31.05 1.09 -14.59
CA PRO A 127 -29.68 1.55 -14.76
C PRO A 127 -28.95 1.56 -13.41
N ILE A 128 -27.72 1.06 -13.39
CA ILE A 128 -26.89 0.98 -12.18
C ILE A 128 -26.65 2.40 -11.65
N THR A 129 -27.26 2.72 -10.50
CA THR A 129 -27.06 4.02 -9.84
C THR A 129 -25.68 4.10 -9.19
N THR A 130 -25.21 5.31 -8.91
CA THR A 130 -23.92 5.55 -8.23
C THR A 130 -23.85 4.85 -6.87
N GLY A 131 -24.97 4.82 -6.12
CA GLY A 131 -25.05 4.15 -4.83
C GLY A 131 -24.89 2.62 -4.94
N VAL A 132 -25.57 2.00 -5.91
CA VAL A 132 -25.44 0.56 -6.17
C VAL A 132 -24.03 0.22 -6.65
N SER A 133 -23.43 1.05 -7.51
CA SER A 133 -22.04 0.88 -7.94
C SER A 133 -21.05 0.92 -6.77
N LEU A 134 -21.27 1.83 -5.82
CA LEU A 134 -20.42 1.96 -4.64
C LEU A 134 -20.57 0.74 -3.71
N LEU A 135 -21.79 0.24 -3.53
CA LEU A 135 -22.05 -0.98 -2.76
C LEU A 135 -21.38 -2.19 -3.41
N MET A 136 -21.52 -2.36 -4.73
CA MET A 136 -20.84 -3.44 -5.45
C MET A 136 -19.33 -3.33 -5.34
N ALA A 137 -18.76 -2.14 -5.52
CA ALA A 137 -17.32 -1.91 -5.38
C ALA A 137 -16.82 -2.22 -3.96
N SER A 138 -17.61 -1.87 -2.94
CA SER A 138 -17.29 -2.14 -1.53
C SER A 138 -17.35 -3.63 -1.21
N THR A 139 -18.39 -4.33 -1.67
CA THR A 139 -18.54 -5.79 -1.50
C THR A 139 -17.45 -6.56 -2.26
N ALA A 140 -17.15 -6.17 -3.51
CA ALA A 140 -16.03 -6.73 -4.26
C ALA A 140 -14.70 -6.50 -3.54
N GLY A 141 -14.51 -5.32 -2.95
CA GLY A 141 -13.35 -4.99 -2.12
C GLY A 141 -13.22 -5.90 -0.90
N ALA A 142 -14.31 -6.14 -0.16
CA ALA A 142 -14.32 -7.02 1.00
C ALA A 142 -14.02 -8.48 0.63
N LEU A 143 -14.64 -9.00 -0.46
CA LEU A 143 -14.38 -10.35 -0.97
C LEU A 143 -12.93 -10.50 -1.46
N ASN A 144 -12.39 -9.48 -2.13
CA ASN A 144 -10.99 -9.42 -2.52
C ASN A 144 -10.04 -9.46 -1.31
N MET A 145 -10.35 -8.70 -0.25
CA MET A 145 -9.56 -8.72 1.00
C MET A 145 -9.54 -10.13 1.62
N SER A 146 -10.68 -10.82 1.66
CA SER A 146 -10.74 -12.19 2.18
C SER A 146 -9.77 -13.15 1.49
N MET A 147 -9.51 -12.98 0.18
CA MET A 147 -8.57 -13.79 -0.58
C MET A 147 -7.11 -13.30 -0.47
N THR A 148 -6.90 -12.00 -0.32
CA THR A 148 -5.56 -11.38 -0.48
C THR A 148 -4.84 -11.13 0.85
N LEU A 149 -5.56 -11.10 1.97
CA LEU A 149 -5.00 -10.88 3.30
C LEU A 149 -3.90 -11.87 3.71
N PRO A 150 -3.96 -13.18 3.39
CA PRO A 150 -2.85 -14.09 3.70
C PRO A 150 -1.52 -13.65 3.05
N LEU A 151 -1.55 -13.18 1.80
CA LEU A 151 -0.36 -12.68 1.11
C LEU A 151 0.09 -11.33 1.67
N GLU A 152 -0.86 -10.47 2.04
CA GLU A 152 -0.56 -9.20 2.71
C GLU A 152 0.13 -9.44 4.06
N MET A 153 -0.34 -10.41 4.84
CA MET A 153 0.22 -10.80 6.13
C MET A 153 1.67 -11.29 5.99
N ILE A 154 1.93 -12.19 5.03
CA ILE A 154 3.28 -12.68 4.74
C ILE A 154 4.19 -11.51 4.32
N ASN A 155 3.71 -10.62 3.44
CA ASN A 155 4.46 -9.46 3.02
C ASN A 155 4.79 -8.52 4.19
N THR A 156 3.82 -8.19 5.04
CA THR A 156 4.06 -7.32 6.21
C THR A 156 5.09 -7.94 7.16
N ARG A 157 5.02 -9.27 7.40
CA ARG A 157 6.03 -9.97 8.22
C ARG A 157 7.41 -10.04 7.58
N ALA A 158 7.48 -10.16 6.27
CA ALA A 158 8.74 -10.12 5.55
C ALA A 158 9.40 -8.73 5.61
N GLN A 159 8.62 -7.65 5.58
CA GLN A 159 9.13 -6.27 5.61
C GLN A 159 9.72 -5.87 6.97
N ILE A 160 9.22 -6.44 8.07
CA ILE A 160 9.64 -6.09 9.43
C ILE A 160 10.81 -6.93 9.94
N GLN A 161 11.03 -8.12 9.38
CA GLN A 161 12.10 -9.00 9.86
C GLN A 161 13.46 -8.47 9.37
N PRO A 162 14.43 -8.24 10.28
CA PRO A 162 15.80 -7.97 9.90
C PRO A 162 16.44 -9.23 9.30
N ASN A 163 17.37 -9.06 8.36
CA ASN A 163 18.11 -10.14 7.71
C ASN A 163 19.21 -10.77 8.59
N TYR A 164 19.19 -10.56 9.91
CA TYR A 164 20.19 -11.07 10.83
C TYR A 164 19.52 -11.80 11.98
N ASP A 165 19.92 -13.05 12.21
CA ASP A 165 19.65 -13.74 13.47
C ASP A 165 20.55 -13.10 14.55
N GLU A 166 19.93 -12.49 15.57
CA GLU A 166 20.61 -12.28 16.84
C GLU A 166 20.75 -13.65 17.53
N VAL A 167 21.98 -14.13 17.65
CA VAL A 167 22.29 -15.27 18.51
C VAL A 167 22.19 -14.80 19.95
N SER A 168 21.28 -15.41 20.71
CA SER A 168 21.38 -15.50 22.16
C SER A 168 22.50 -16.51 22.45
N ASP A 169 23.70 -16.04 22.78
CA ASP A 169 24.85 -16.90 23.05
C ASP A 169 24.69 -17.67 24.37
N ALA A 170 24.91 -18.99 24.32
CA ALA A 170 25.75 -19.74 25.26
C ALA A 170 25.85 -21.20 24.76
N ASP A 171 27.08 -21.68 24.54
CA ASP A 171 27.42 -23.09 24.38
C ASP A 171 27.04 -23.82 23.07
N ASN A 172 27.59 -23.39 21.92
CA ASN A 172 28.44 -24.29 21.13
C ASN A 172 29.06 -23.61 19.90
N LYS A 173 30.31 -23.99 19.67
CA LYS A 173 31.15 -23.56 18.54
C LYS A 173 30.57 -23.97 17.19
N GLU A 174 30.86 -23.13 16.20
CA GLU A 174 30.92 -23.43 14.77
C GLU A 174 29.67 -24.10 14.17
N LYS A 175 28.61 -23.31 14.00
CA LYS A 175 27.73 -23.46 12.84
C LYS A 175 27.71 -22.17 12.05
N ILE A 176 28.05 -22.30 10.77
CA ILE A 176 28.10 -21.26 9.76
C ILE A 176 26.86 -20.36 9.88
N LYS A 177 27.08 -19.05 10.00
CA LYS A 177 26.03 -18.02 9.91
C LYS A 177 25.38 -18.11 8.54
N GLU A 178 24.35 -18.92 8.39
CA GLU A 178 23.53 -18.89 7.20
C GLU A 178 22.57 -17.71 7.31
N PRO A 179 22.62 -16.71 6.41
CA PRO A 179 21.57 -15.72 6.26
C PRO A 179 20.35 -16.42 5.65
N HIS A 180 19.71 -17.33 6.39
CA HIS A 180 18.63 -18.12 5.85
C HIS A 180 17.34 -17.29 5.94
N ARG A 181 17.14 -16.47 4.90
CA ARG A 181 15.86 -15.84 4.61
C ARG A 181 14.75 -16.86 4.87
N ARG A 182 13.80 -16.52 5.74
CA ARG A 182 12.55 -17.27 5.80
C ARG A 182 11.85 -17.05 4.46
N THR A 183 11.83 -18.10 3.64
CA THR A 183 11.07 -18.11 2.38
C THR A 183 9.61 -17.75 2.68
N MET A 184 8.84 -17.33 1.66
CA MET A 184 7.40 -17.07 1.84
C MET A 184 6.69 -18.26 2.50
N TRP A 185 7.14 -19.47 2.18
CA TRP A 185 6.67 -20.71 2.78
C TRP A 185 7.08 -20.86 4.25
N GLY A 186 8.34 -20.52 4.59
CA GLY A 186 8.80 -20.48 5.98
C GLY A 186 8.00 -19.51 6.84
N LEU A 187 7.72 -18.30 6.31
CA LEU A 187 6.86 -17.32 6.98
C LEU A 187 5.41 -17.81 7.09
N ALA A 188 4.87 -18.45 6.06
CA ALA A 188 3.53 -19.02 6.12
C ALA A 188 3.43 -20.13 7.18
N LYS A 189 4.43 -21.01 7.27
CA LYS A 189 4.50 -22.04 8.32
C LYS A 189 4.58 -21.43 9.72
N GLU A 190 5.38 -20.38 9.90
CA GLU A 190 5.47 -19.65 11.18
C GLU A 190 4.12 -19.02 11.55
N ILE A 191 3.47 -18.31 10.61
CA ILE A 191 2.14 -17.71 10.84
C ILE A 191 1.11 -18.78 11.24
N TYR A 192 1.15 -19.93 10.56
CA TYR A 192 0.26 -21.05 10.84
C TYR A 192 0.56 -21.68 12.21
N ALA A 193 1.82 -21.79 12.61
CA ALA A 193 2.22 -22.36 13.90
C ALA A 193 1.78 -21.50 15.11
N GLU A 194 1.48 -20.21 14.92
CA GLU A 194 1.08 -19.33 16.03
C GLU A 194 -0.35 -19.53 16.53
N ASP A 195 -1.35 -19.45 15.64
CA ASP A 195 -2.77 -19.61 15.97
C ASP A 195 -3.55 -20.32 14.85
N GLY A 196 -2.86 -21.10 14.01
CA GLY A 196 -3.46 -21.78 12.86
C GLY A 196 -3.88 -20.81 11.74
N LEU A 197 -4.94 -21.20 11.02
CA LEU A 197 -5.39 -20.51 9.80
C LEU A 197 -5.87 -19.08 10.05
N MET A 198 -6.45 -18.79 11.23
CA MET A 198 -7.01 -17.47 11.51
C MET A 198 -5.94 -16.36 11.63
N SER A 199 -4.68 -16.73 11.89
CA SER A 199 -3.56 -15.80 11.94
C SER A 199 -3.35 -15.03 10.63
N PHE A 200 -3.68 -15.62 9.48
CA PHE A 200 -3.53 -14.97 8.18
C PHE A 200 -4.55 -13.82 7.95
N TRP A 201 -5.66 -13.83 8.69
CA TRP A 201 -6.70 -12.78 8.64
C TRP A 201 -6.59 -11.77 9.78
N LYS A 202 -5.48 -11.77 10.54
CA LYS A 202 -5.17 -10.70 11.49
C LYS A 202 -5.12 -9.37 10.72
N GLY A 203 -5.98 -8.44 11.13
CA GLY A 203 -6.16 -7.16 10.42
C GLY A 203 -7.33 -7.12 9.43
N PHE A 204 -8.19 -8.15 9.36
CA PHE A 204 -9.42 -8.12 8.56
C PHE A 204 -10.36 -6.97 8.97
N VAL A 205 -10.69 -6.87 10.26
CA VAL A 205 -11.55 -5.81 10.82
C VAL A 205 -11.03 -4.40 10.51
N PRO A 206 -9.77 -4.04 10.84
CA PRO A 206 -9.27 -2.72 10.48
C PRO A 206 -9.21 -2.52 8.95
N SER A 207 -9.01 -3.57 8.15
CA SER A 207 -9.08 -3.45 6.68
C SER A 207 -10.47 -3.06 6.19
N LEU A 208 -11.53 -3.61 6.77
CA LEU A 208 -12.91 -3.22 6.46
C LEU A 208 -13.18 -1.76 6.83
N VAL A 209 -12.74 -1.31 8.00
CA VAL A 209 -12.85 0.11 8.40
C VAL A 209 -12.10 1.00 7.40
N LEU A 210 -10.95 0.55 6.91
CA LEU A 210 -10.14 1.27 5.93
C LEU A 210 -10.73 1.32 4.52
N VAL A 211 -11.79 0.56 4.21
CA VAL A 211 -12.58 0.73 2.97
C VAL A 211 -13.22 2.13 2.91
N SER A 212 -13.39 2.80 4.05
CA SER A 212 -13.83 4.20 4.10
C SER A 212 -12.77 5.20 3.57
N ASN A 213 -11.48 4.85 3.54
CA ASN A 213 -10.40 5.78 3.14
C ASN A 213 -10.60 6.32 1.71
N PRO A 214 -10.83 5.48 0.67
CA PRO A 214 -11.21 5.97 -0.66
C PRO A 214 -12.42 6.90 -0.66
N SER A 215 -13.49 6.55 0.08
CA SER A 215 -14.72 7.36 0.14
C SER A 215 -14.47 8.74 0.73
N ILE A 216 -13.70 8.84 1.82
CA ILE A 216 -13.27 10.11 2.41
C ILE A 216 -12.44 10.91 1.40
N ASN A 217 -11.47 10.26 0.76
CA ASN A 217 -10.60 10.88 -0.23
C ASN A 217 -11.40 11.48 -1.40
N TYR A 218 -12.29 10.71 -2.03
CA TYR A 218 -13.10 11.20 -3.15
C TYR A 218 -14.06 12.31 -2.73
N THR A 219 -14.69 12.20 -1.56
CA THR A 219 -15.59 13.24 -1.05
C THR A 219 -14.86 14.57 -0.84
N ILE A 220 -13.66 14.53 -0.26
CA ILE A 220 -12.84 15.73 -0.06
C ILE A 220 -12.36 16.28 -1.40
N PHE A 221 -11.90 15.41 -2.31
CA PHE A 221 -11.46 15.80 -3.64
C PHE A 221 -12.58 16.51 -4.42
N ASP A 222 -13.79 15.95 -4.42
CA ASP A 222 -14.94 16.52 -5.12
C ASP A 222 -15.34 17.87 -4.52
N LYS A 223 -15.35 18.00 -3.19
CA LYS A 223 -15.62 19.29 -2.52
C LYS A 223 -14.58 20.34 -2.87
N LEU A 224 -13.29 20.01 -2.80
CA LEU A 224 -12.19 20.93 -3.13
C LEU A 224 -12.23 21.33 -4.61
N LYS A 225 -12.48 20.38 -5.50
CA LYS A 225 -12.63 20.60 -6.94
C LYS A 225 -13.78 21.55 -7.23
N LEU A 226 -14.96 21.32 -6.62
CA LEU A 226 -16.13 22.19 -6.79
C LEU A 226 -15.87 23.60 -6.26
N GLN A 227 -15.20 23.74 -5.11
CA GLN A 227 -14.83 25.04 -4.56
C GLN A 227 -13.91 25.81 -5.50
N LEU A 228 -12.82 25.18 -5.98
CA LEU A 228 -11.89 25.83 -6.89
C LEU A 228 -12.54 26.21 -8.23
N GLN A 229 -13.37 25.33 -8.79
CA GLN A 229 -14.12 25.62 -10.01
C GLN A 229 -15.08 26.80 -9.82
N ARG A 230 -15.78 26.88 -8.68
CA ARG A 230 -16.64 28.03 -8.35
C ARG A 230 -15.85 29.32 -8.17
N SER A 231 -14.71 29.29 -7.50
CA SER A 231 -13.84 30.46 -7.34
C SER A 231 -13.34 31.00 -8.68
N LYS A 232 -12.95 30.13 -9.61
CA LYS A 232 -12.55 30.54 -10.97
C LYS A 232 -13.70 31.10 -11.80
N MET A 233 -14.89 30.52 -11.66
CA MET A 233 -16.09 31.02 -12.32
C MET A 233 -16.46 32.42 -11.86
N ALA A 234 -16.37 32.67 -10.54
CA ALA A 234 -16.59 33.99 -9.95
C ALA A 234 -15.53 35.01 -10.39
N ALA A 235 -14.26 34.61 -10.49
CA ALA A 235 -13.16 35.49 -10.89
C ALA A 235 -13.21 35.90 -12.38
N HIS A 236 -13.67 35.01 -13.27
CA HIS A 236 -13.69 35.24 -14.71
C HIS A 236 -15.08 35.54 -15.31
N ASN A 237 -16.13 35.70 -14.49
CA ASN A 237 -17.53 35.80 -14.95
C ASN A 237 -17.90 34.72 -15.99
N ALA A 238 -17.28 33.55 -15.89
CA ALA A 238 -17.40 32.51 -16.89
C ALA A 238 -18.75 31.80 -16.73
N LYS A 239 -19.47 31.62 -17.84
CA LYS A 239 -20.78 30.93 -17.85
C LYS A 239 -20.66 29.39 -17.82
N ARG A 240 -19.44 28.84 -17.92
CA ARG A 240 -19.19 27.39 -18.04
C ARG A 240 -18.04 26.94 -17.15
N MET A 241 -18.25 25.86 -16.39
CA MET A 241 -17.30 25.26 -15.45
C MET A 241 -15.88 25.15 -16.02
N SER A 242 -14.90 25.81 -15.40
CA SER A 242 -13.51 25.73 -15.87
C SER A 242 -12.96 24.30 -15.72
N SER A 243 -12.20 23.85 -16.72
CA SER A 243 -11.37 22.66 -16.58
C SER A 243 -10.24 22.93 -15.58
N LEU A 244 -9.86 21.90 -14.82
CA LEU A 244 -8.68 21.93 -13.95
C LEU A 244 -7.43 21.69 -14.79
N THR A 245 -6.36 22.40 -14.49
CA THR A 245 -5.03 22.03 -14.98
C THR A 245 -4.56 20.73 -14.32
N ALA A 246 -3.61 20.02 -14.93
CA ALA A 246 -3.08 18.78 -14.36
C ALA A 246 -2.46 18.99 -12.95
N LEU A 247 -1.76 20.11 -12.76
CA LEU A 247 -1.15 20.48 -11.47
C LEU A 247 -2.22 20.78 -10.41
N GLU A 248 -3.28 21.50 -10.76
CA GLU A 248 -4.40 21.75 -9.83
C GLU A 248 -5.11 20.45 -9.45
N ALA A 249 -5.41 19.58 -10.42
CA ALA A 249 -6.02 18.28 -10.13
C ALA A 249 -5.11 17.42 -9.23
N PHE A 250 -3.80 17.42 -9.48
CA PHE A 250 -2.82 16.70 -8.68
C PHE A 250 -2.72 17.24 -7.25
N THR A 251 -2.63 18.57 -7.07
CA THR A 251 -2.51 19.19 -5.75
C THR A 251 -3.77 18.98 -4.92
N LEU A 252 -4.96 19.15 -5.52
CA LEU A 252 -6.22 18.85 -4.84
C LEU A 252 -6.33 17.37 -4.46
N ALA A 253 -5.90 16.46 -5.34
CA ALA A 253 -5.88 15.02 -5.05
C ALA A 253 -4.88 14.68 -3.93
N ALA A 254 -3.72 15.31 -3.91
CA ALA A 254 -2.71 15.12 -2.87
C ALA A 254 -3.21 15.61 -1.50
N ILE A 255 -3.84 16.79 -1.43
CA ILE A 255 -4.44 17.34 -0.20
C ILE A 255 -5.56 16.42 0.28
N ALA A 256 -6.48 16.04 -0.60
CA ALA A 256 -7.58 15.12 -0.26
C ALA A 256 -7.05 13.79 0.29
N LYS A 257 -6.03 13.23 -0.35
CA LYS A 257 -5.41 11.96 0.08
C LYS A 257 -4.67 12.11 1.40
N ALA A 258 -4.02 13.24 1.64
CA ALA A 258 -3.35 13.53 2.90
C ALA A 258 -4.35 13.60 4.05
N ILE A 259 -5.43 14.37 3.91
CA ILE A 259 -6.48 14.49 4.94
C ILE A 259 -7.12 13.13 5.21
N ALA A 260 -7.53 12.41 4.17
CA ALA A 260 -8.10 11.07 4.33
C ALA A 260 -7.14 10.11 5.04
N THR A 261 -5.85 10.18 4.71
CA THR A 261 -4.81 9.36 5.35
C THR A 261 -4.61 9.72 6.81
N ILE A 262 -4.58 11.01 7.16
CA ILE A 262 -4.42 11.47 8.56
C ILE A 262 -5.59 11.00 9.41
N VAL A 263 -6.83 11.19 8.93
CA VAL A 263 -8.06 10.78 9.64
C VAL A 263 -8.10 9.28 9.89
N THR A 264 -7.68 8.49 8.91
CA THR A 264 -7.71 7.02 9.00
C THR A 264 -6.41 6.43 9.57
N TYR A 265 -5.40 7.26 9.84
CA TYR A 265 -4.05 6.82 10.19
C TYR A 265 -3.98 5.92 11.44
N PRO A 266 -4.71 6.22 12.54
CA PRO A 266 -4.68 5.35 13.72
C PRO A 266 -5.07 3.90 13.40
N VAL A 267 -6.05 3.71 12.50
CA VAL A 267 -6.50 2.38 12.06
C VAL A 267 -5.47 1.74 11.12
N ILE A 268 -4.82 2.51 10.25
CA ILE A 268 -3.73 2.02 9.39
C ILE A 268 -2.59 1.49 10.25
N ARG A 269 -2.19 2.24 11.28
CA ARG A 269 -1.14 1.81 12.20
C ARG A 269 -1.57 0.57 12.99
N ALA A 270 -2.79 0.54 13.50
CA ALA A 270 -3.31 -0.64 14.21
C ALA A 270 -3.32 -1.89 13.32
N LYS A 271 -3.73 -1.78 12.05
CA LYS A 271 -3.65 -2.89 11.08
C LYS A 271 -2.24 -3.44 10.96
N VAL A 272 -1.27 -2.55 10.72
CA VAL A 272 0.13 -2.94 10.49
C VAL A 272 0.73 -3.56 11.75
N LEU A 273 0.42 -3.03 12.94
CA LEU A 273 0.84 -3.63 14.21
C LEU A 273 0.22 -5.02 14.44
N MET A 274 -1.07 -5.20 14.15
CA MET A 274 -1.72 -6.52 14.24
C MET A 274 -1.10 -7.55 13.30
N GLN A 275 -0.69 -7.13 12.10
CA GLN A 275 -0.03 -8.01 11.13
C GLN A 275 1.43 -8.31 11.49
N ALA A 276 2.08 -7.38 12.19
CA ALA A 276 3.44 -7.52 12.65
C ALA A 276 3.60 -8.38 13.91
N GLN A 277 2.55 -8.50 14.73
CA GLN A 277 2.57 -9.32 15.94
C GLN A 277 2.98 -10.76 15.63
N LYS A 278 4.01 -11.23 16.33
CA LYS A 278 4.36 -12.65 16.46
C LYS A 278 3.88 -13.14 17.82
N LYS A 279 3.16 -14.26 17.87
CA LYS A 279 2.92 -14.95 19.14
C LYS A 279 4.05 -15.95 19.40
N PRO A 280 4.63 -16.00 20.62
CA PRO A 280 5.63 -17.01 20.94
C PRO A 280 4.99 -18.41 20.90
N ILE A 281 5.67 -19.34 20.21
CA ILE A 281 5.19 -20.71 19.96
C ILE A 281 5.43 -21.61 21.20
N THR A 282 6.40 -21.27 22.07
CA THR A 282 6.77 -22.04 23.27
C THR A 282 7.03 -21.12 24.47
N GLU A 283 6.67 -21.53 25.69
CA GLU A 283 6.89 -20.74 26.92
C GLU A 283 8.36 -20.40 27.21
N GLN A 284 9.32 -21.17 26.67
CA GLN A 284 10.77 -20.94 26.80
C GLN A 284 11.31 -19.77 25.94
N GLN A 285 10.54 -19.20 25.02
CA GLN A 285 10.94 -18.02 24.24
C GLN A 285 10.63 -16.68 24.92
N LYS A 286 10.17 -16.68 26.17
CA LYS A 286 9.84 -15.45 26.92
C LYS A 286 11.06 -14.56 27.22
N SER A 287 12.30 -15.04 27.02
CA SER A 287 13.52 -14.42 27.56
C SER A 287 14.59 -14.04 26.53
N SER A 288 14.29 -14.00 25.23
CA SER A 288 15.30 -13.58 24.23
C SER A 288 15.12 -12.10 23.88
N HIS A 289 16.19 -11.33 24.05
CA HIS A 289 16.35 -9.87 23.90
C HIS A 289 16.11 -9.33 22.47
N GLY A 290 15.30 -9.97 21.63
CA GLY A 290 14.91 -9.45 20.32
C GLY A 290 13.81 -8.41 20.47
N HIS A 291 13.98 -7.24 19.83
CA HIS A 291 13.03 -6.11 19.78
C HIS A 291 11.60 -6.47 20.21
N HIS A 292 11.27 -6.19 21.47
CA HIS A 292 9.97 -6.51 22.05
C HIS A 292 8.86 -5.75 21.31
N HIS A 293 8.21 -6.41 20.35
CA HIS A 293 6.87 -6.00 19.96
C HIS A 293 5.95 -6.35 21.12
N ALA A 294 5.68 -5.37 21.99
CA ALA A 294 4.72 -5.49 23.08
C ALA A 294 3.44 -6.17 22.56
N LYS A 295 2.89 -7.13 23.31
CA LYS A 295 1.64 -7.81 22.95
C LYS A 295 0.51 -6.77 22.84
N MET A 296 0.26 -6.26 21.63
CA MET A 296 -0.76 -5.24 21.39
C MET A 296 -2.21 -5.75 21.52
N GLY A 297 -2.43 -7.06 21.70
CA GLY A 297 -3.74 -7.69 21.79
C GLY A 297 -4.28 -8.22 20.46
N ASN A 298 -5.34 -9.03 20.49
CA ASN A 298 -5.90 -9.71 19.31
C ASN A 298 -6.98 -8.87 18.59
N SER A 299 -7.45 -7.78 19.21
CA SER A 299 -8.50 -6.91 18.68
C SER A 299 -7.96 -5.53 18.33
N MET A 300 -8.51 -4.93 17.26
CA MET A 300 -8.18 -3.56 16.85
C MET A 300 -8.32 -2.56 18.00
N VAL A 301 -9.36 -2.69 18.84
CA VAL A 301 -9.60 -1.79 19.96
C VAL A 301 -8.54 -1.95 21.05
N GLN A 302 -8.09 -3.18 21.31
CA GLN A 302 -7.01 -3.45 22.26
C GLN A 302 -5.69 -2.83 21.77
N VAL A 303 -5.39 -2.99 20.49
CA VAL A 303 -4.20 -2.43 19.85
C VAL A 303 -4.23 -0.90 19.94
N LEU A 304 -5.36 -0.27 19.57
CA LEU A 304 -5.52 1.18 19.67
C LEU A 304 -5.39 1.70 21.10
N ARG A 305 -5.99 1.00 22.08
CA ARG A 305 -5.85 1.35 23.49
C ARG A 305 -4.39 1.24 23.93
N ARG A 306 -3.71 0.16 23.55
CA ARG A 306 -2.32 -0.09 23.93
C ARG A 306 -1.35 0.91 23.31
N ILE A 307 -1.59 1.39 22.09
CA ILE A 307 -0.85 2.50 21.50
C ILE A 307 -0.95 3.74 22.40
N GLY A 308 -2.17 4.07 22.85
CA GLY A 308 -2.40 5.22 23.72
C GLY A 308 -1.74 5.08 25.09
N GLU A 309 -1.74 3.87 25.66
CA GLU A 309 -1.11 3.58 26.95
C GLU A 309 0.43 3.61 26.89
N LEU A 310 1.03 3.11 25.80
CA LEU A 310 2.50 2.99 25.69
C LEU A 310 3.17 4.27 25.16
N GLU A 311 2.58 4.91 24.16
CA GLU A 311 3.23 6.02 23.43
C GLU A 311 2.45 7.34 23.51
N GLY A 312 1.28 7.34 24.14
CA GLY A 312 0.40 8.50 24.22
C GLY A 312 -0.19 8.95 22.87
N PRO A 313 -0.76 10.16 22.81
CA PRO A 313 -1.48 10.66 21.63
C PRO A 313 -0.61 10.79 20.37
N ARG A 314 0.69 11.05 20.52
CA ARG A 314 1.63 11.17 19.39
C ARG A 314 1.98 9.80 18.79
N GLY A 315 1.87 8.72 19.57
CA GLY A 315 2.11 7.35 19.12
C GLY A 315 1.23 6.96 17.94
N TYR A 316 -0.05 7.32 17.94
CA TYR A 316 -0.98 6.99 16.85
C TYR A 316 -0.47 7.42 15.47
N PHE A 317 0.33 8.50 15.39
CA PHE A 317 0.82 9.09 14.15
C PHE A 317 2.27 8.72 13.81
N LYS A 318 2.87 7.76 14.52
CA LYS A 318 4.24 7.29 14.24
C LYS A 318 4.30 6.68 12.83
N GLY A 319 5.21 7.21 11.99
CA GLY A 319 5.34 6.83 10.58
C GLY A 319 4.43 7.58 9.60
N CYS A 320 3.58 8.51 10.07
CA CYS A 320 2.59 9.18 9.20
C CYS A 320 3.26 10.01 8.10
N SER A 321 4.32 10.75 8.42
CA SER A 321 5.10 11.50 7.43
C SER A 321 5.71 10.61 6.33
N ALA A 322 6.24 9.45 6.72
CA ALA A 322 6.75 8.45 5.77
C ALA A 322 5.64 7.91 4.87
N GLN A 323 4.45 7.67 5.45
CA GLN A 323 3.29 7.24 4.68
C GLN A 323 2.80 8.29 3.68
N LEU A 324 2.72 9.56 4.09
CA LEU A 324 2.29 10.65 3.22
C LEU A 324 3.27 10.83 2.05
N PHE A 325 4.57 10.90 2.34
CA PHE A 325 5.61 11.03 1.33
C PHE A 325 5.58 9.86 0.34
N ASN A 326 5.51 8.62 0.84
CA ASN A 326 5.44 7.44 -0.01
C ASN A 326 4.15 7.39 -0.85
N THR A 327 3.01 7.81 -0.29
CA THR A 327 1.74 7.90 -1.05
C THR A 327 1.86 8.88 -2.22
N VAL A 328 2.43 10.07 -1.99
CA VAL A 328 2.58 11.09 -3.05
C VAL A 328 3.51 10.58 -4.16
N LEU A 329 4.65 9.97 -3.81
CA LEU A 329 5.56 9.40 -4.81
C LEU A 329 4.90 8.27 -5.62
N LYS A 330 4.17 7.37 -4.95
CA LYS A 330 3.42 6.30 -5.63
C LYS A 330 2.38 6.84 -6.59
N SER A 331 1.64 7.87 -6.19
CA SER A 331 0.66 8.51 -7.06
C SER A 331 1.31 9.20 -8.26
N ALA A 332 2.42 9.90 -8.06
CA ALA A 332 3.15 10.56 -9.14
C ALA A 332 3.68 9.54 -10.17
N LEU A 333 4.34 8.47 -9.70
CA LEU A 333 4.83 7.41 -10.58
C LEU A 333 3.71 6.67 -11.29
N LEU A 334 2.62 6.36 -10.59
CA LEU A 334 1.47 5.69 -11.20
C LEU A 334 0.89 6.52 -12.36
N VAL A 335 0.74 7.84 -12.18
CA VAL A 335 0.26 8.73 -13.25
C VAL A 335 1.26 8.78 -14.40
N MET A 336 2.55 8.98 -14.12
CA MET A 336 3.61 9.01 -15.12
C MET A 336 3.66 7.71 -15.95
N THR A 337 3.67 6.56 -15.28
CA THR A 337 3.72 5.26 -15.97
C THR A 337 2.43 5.01 -16.75
N LYS A 338 1.27 5.39 -16.22
CA LYS A 338 0.00 5.28 -16.94
C LYS A 338 0.03 6.12 -18.22
N GLU A 339 0.48 7.37 -18.16
CA GLU A 339 0.57 8.26 -19.32
C GLU A 339 1.50 7.69 -20.40
N GLU A 340 2.66 7.16 -20.01
CA GLU A 340 3.60 6.51 -20.94
C GLU A 340 3.02 5.25 -21.59
N ILE A 341 2.32 4.40 -20.82
CA ILE A 341 1.68 3.19 -21.36
C ILE A 341 0.54 3.56 -22.31
N THR A 342 -0.31 4.52 -21.95
CA THR A 342 -1.41 4.97 -22.83
C THR A 342 -0.84 5.55 -24.12
N LYS A 343 0.21 6.37 -24.06
CA LYS A 343 0.88 6.94 -25.24
C LYS A 343 1.49 5.87 -26.14
N HIS A 344 2.16 4.86 -25.58
CA HIS A 344 2.69 3.74 -26.36
C HIS A 344 1.57 2.91 -26.99
N THR A 345 0.50 2.63 -26.24
CA THR A 345 -0.65 1.86 -26.74
C THR A 345 -1.33 2.57 -27.92
N MET A 346 -1.51 3.89 -27.83
CA MET A 346 -2.08 4.68 -28.93
C MET A 346 -1.16 4.71 -30.16
N HIS A 347 0.16 4.80 -29.99
CA HIS A 347 1.11 4.70 -31.11
C HIS A 347 1.06 3.34 -31.79
N VAL A 348 1.04 2.25 -31.02
CA VAL A 348 0.94 0.88 -31.57
C VAL A 348 -0.39 0.70 -32.32
N LEU A 349 -1.51 1.15 -31.74
CA LEU A 349 -2.82 1.11 -32.40
C LEU A 349 -2.81 1.90 -33.72
N PHE A 350 -2.19 3.09 -33.74
CA PHE A 350 -2.05 3.91 -34.93
C PHE A 350 -1.22 3.22 -36.02
N LEU A 351 -0.10 2.59 -35.65
CA LEU A 351 0.75 1.83 -36.58
C LEU A 351 0.02 0.61 -37.15
N LEU A 352 -0.72 -0.12 -36.32
CA LEU A 352 -1.53 -1.25 -36.77
C LEU A 352 -2.65 -0.83 -37.73
N HIS A 353 -3.33 0.29 -37.47
CA HIS A 353 -4.36 0.84 -38.36
C HIS A 353 -3.79 1.35 -39.69
N ARG A 354 -2.61 1.96 -39.66
CA ARG A 354 -1.91 2.39 -40.88
C ARG A 354 -1.47 1.18 -41.71
N GLY A 355 -1.11 0.08 -41.05
CA GLY A 355 -0.80 -1.20 -41.69
C GLY A 355 -2.02 -1.90 -42.32
N THR A 356 -3.18 -1.87 -41.67
CA THR A 356 -4.43 -2.44 -42.23
C THR A 356 -5.03 -1.58 -43.34
N GLY A 357 -4.96 -0.25 -43.25
CA GLY A 357 -5.34 0.65 -44.35
C GLY A 357 -4.48 0.46 -45.59
N SER A 358 -3.17 0.24 -45.43
CA SER A 358 -2.27 -0.04 -46.56
C SER A 358 -2.48 -1.44 -47.16
N LYS A 359 -2.94 -2.42 -46.38
CA LYS A 359 -3.29 -3.75 -46.89
C LYS A 359 -4.62 -3.73 -47.64
N ALA A 360 -5.63 -3.04 -47.14
CA ALA A 360 -6.94 -2.89 -47.79
C ALA A 360 -6.84 -2.15 -49.15
N ILE A 361 -5.96 -1.15 -49.26
CA ILE A 361 -5.72 -0.45 -50.53
C ILE A 361 -4.94 -1.32 -51.54
N LYS A 362 -4.13 -2.28 -51.07
CA LYS A 362 -3.44 -3.24 -51.96
C LYS A 362 -4.35 -4.37 -52.44
N THR A 363 -5.32 -4.81 -51.66
CA THR A 363 -6.32 -5.81 -52.09
C THR A 363 -7.48 -5.22 -52.90
N ALA A 364 -7.74 -3.91 -52.84
CA ALA A 364 -8.72 -3.22 -53.70
C ALA A 364 -8.14 -2.78 -55.07
N LYS A 365 -6.90 -3.16 -55.39
CA LYS A 365 -6.19 -2.82 -56.64
C LYS A 365 -5.94 -4.04 -57.54
N VAL A 366 -6.62 -5.16 -57.29
CA VAL A 366 -6.59 -6.35 -58.14
C VAL A 366 -7.89 -6.44 -58.91
#